data_AF-E2S5H9-F1
#
_entry.id   AF-E2S5H9-F1
#
_cell.length_a   1.000
_cell.length_b   1.000
_cell.length_c   1.000
_cell.angle_alpha   90.00
_cell.angle_beta   90.00
_cell.angle_gamma   90.00
#
_symmetry.space_group_name_H-M   'P 1'
#
loop_
_entity.id
_entity.type
_entity.pdbx_description
1 polymer ?
#
loop_
_entity_poly.entity_id
_entity_poly.type
_entity_poly.pdbx_seq_one_letter_code
_entity_poly.pdbx_strand_id
1 'polypeptide(L)'
;MPLRPKDHFDLKDAAFYLAEILTEDALSENRFRMEPVASLPKFHGAAAWIDKFLYIILKVETPNGTAFVGFETIFQPRGTFHKYSVEYENVHDLWAYDIAGESLLKNLDFDDPDRIIWFKTDSKHFVPSTWSDVLDLEHASTRIWIRD
;
A
#
# COMPACT_ATOMS: atom_id res chain seq x y z
N MET A 1 14.69 20.51 16.49
CA MET A 1 13.35 20.57 17.11
C MET A 1 12.79 19.15 17.13
N PRO A 2 12.22 18.64 18.22
CA PRO A 2 11.47 17.39 18.13
C PRO A 2 10.23 17.65 17.27
N LEU A 3 10.09 16.92 16.18
CA LEU A 3 8.86 16.86 15.39
C LEU A 3 7.75 16.42 16.35
N ARG A 4 6.73 17.26 16.54
CA ARG A 4 5.52 16.79 17.22
C ARG A 4 4.80 15.86 16.22
N PRO A 5 4.36 14.68 16.64
CA PRO A 5 3.55 13.84 15.76
C PRO A 5 2.33 14.64 15.32
N LYS A 6 1.99 14.56 14.02
CA LYS A 6 0.71 15.08 13.55
C LYS A 6 -0.36 14.16 14.14
N ASP A 7 -1.24 14.71 14.97
CA ASP A 7 -2.38 13.96 15.55
C ASP A 7 -3.50 13.69 14.51
N HIS A 8 -3.32 14.18 13.29
CA HIS A 8 -4.24 14.01 12.16
C HIS A 8 -3.67 12.96 11.21
N PHE A 9 -4.50 11.97 10.86
CA PHE A 9 -4.18 10.97 9.84
C PHE A 9 -4.40 11.50 8.42
N ASP A 10 -3.36 11.44 7.61
CA ASP A 10 -3.35 11.76 6.19
C ASP A 10 -3.22 10.48 5.35
N LEU A 11 -4.26 10.20 4.56
CA LEU A 11 -4.35 9.00 3.74
C LEU A 11 -3.30 8.96 2.62
N LYS A 12 -2.88 10.13 2.12
CA LYS A 12 -1.88 10.28 1.06
C LYS A 12 -0.49 10.00 1.60
N ASP A 13 -0.16 10.54 2.77
CA ASP A 13 1.13 10.28 3.44
C ASP A 13 1.27 8.77 3.75
N ALA A 14 0.20 8.09 4.19
CA ALA A 14 0.23 6.63 4.41
C ALA A 14 0.51 5.82 3.14
N ALA A 15 -0.15 6.15 2.02
CA ALA A 15 0.07 5.47 0.75
C ALA A 15 1.51 5.66 0.25
N PHE A 16 2.08 6.85 0.42
CA PHE A 16 3.46 7.14 0.03
C PHE A 16 4.47 6.39 0.89
N TYR A 17 4.32 6.39 2.21
CA TYR A 17 5.26 5.68 3.08
C TYR A 17 5.33 4.17 2.75
N LEU A 18 4.20 3.54 2.41
CA LEU A 18 4.23 2.13 2.04
C LEU A 18 4.95 1.90 0.70
N ALA A 19 4.70 2.76 -0.29
CA ALA A 19 5.37 2.68 -1.58
C ALA A 19 6.89 2.89 -1.45
N GLU A 20 7.34 3.80 -0.58
CA GLU A 20 8.76 4.04 -0.28
C GLU A 20 9.40 2.79 0.34
N ILE A 21 8.82 2.24 1.41
CA ILE A 21 9.33 1.04 2.09
C ILE A 21 9.49 -0.14 1.11
N LEU A 22 8.48 -0.37 0.26
CA LEU A 22 8.53 -1.46 -0.71
C LEU A 22 9.50 -1.21 -1.86
N THR A 23 9.70 0.04 -2.25
CA THR A 23 10.72 0.41 -3.24
C THR A 23 12.12 0.15 -2.69
N GLU A 24 12.38 0.54 -1.44
CA GLU A 24 13.64 0.26 -0.74
C GLU A 24 13.87 -1.24 -0.58
N ASP A 25 12.83 -2.01 -0.22
CA ASP A 25 12.95 -3.46 -0.06
C ASP A 25 13.20 -4.17 -1.40
N ALA A 26 12.47 -3.80 -2.46
CA ALA A 26 12.69 -4.33 -3.81
C ALA A 26 14.13 -4.06 -4.29
N LEU A 27 14.73 -2.92 -3.94
CA LEU A 27 16.15 -2.63 -4.21
C LEU A 27 17.11 -3.48 -3.36
N SER A 28 16.69 -3.86 -2.15
CA SER A 28 17.48 -4.68 -1.23
C SER A 28 17.52 -6.16 -1.61
N GLU A 29 16.50 -6.64 -2.33
CA GLU A 29 16.32 -8.02 -2.76
C GLU A 29 17.36 -8.47 -3.80
N ASN A 30 17.97 -9.64 -3.56
CA ASN A 30 19.07 -10.17 -4.37
C ASN A 30 18.73 -10.30 -5.85
N ARG A 31 17.47 -10.62 -6.19
CA ARG A 31 17.04 -10.77 -7.59
C ARG A 31 17.09 -9.47 -8.41
N PHE A 32 17.07 -8.31 -7.76
CA PHE A 32 17.07 -7.00 -8.42
C PHE A 32 18.38 -6.23 -8.25
N ARG A 33 19.32 -6.71 -7.41
CA ARG A 33 20.59 -6.01 -7.13
C ARG A 33 21.46 -5.70 -8.35
N MET A 34 21.27 -6.43 -9.44
CA MET A 34 22.04 -6.29 -10.69
C MET A 34 21.18 -5.83 -11.87
N GLU A 35 19.89 -5.59 -11.64
CA GLU A 35 18.95 -5.15 -12.67
C GLU A 35 19.09 -3.63 -12.92
N PRO A 36 18.99 -3.17 -14.18
CA PRO A 36 18.89 -1.75 -14.46
C PRO A 36 17.75 -1.09 -13.67
N VAL A 37 17.94 0.16 -13.21
CA VAL A 37 16.88 0.91 -12.52
C VAL A 37 15.58 0.97 -13.32
N ALA A 38 15.66 0.95 -14.65
CA ALA A 38 14.52 0.95 -15.54
C ALA A 38 13.73 -0.37 -15.56
N SER A 39 14.31 -1.50 -15.14
CA SER A 39 13.62 -2.79 -15.02
C SER A 39 13.05 -3.04 -13.61
N LEU A 40 13.31 -2.14 -12.67
CA LEU A 40 12.76 -2.23 -11.32
C LEU A 40 11.25 -1.93 -11.32
N PRO A 41 10.48 -2.63 -10.48
CA PRO A 41 9.08 -2.32 -10.26
C PRO A 41 8.94 -0.91 -9.68
N LYS A 42 8.00 -0.13 -10.21
CA LYS A 42 7.60 1.16 -9.65
C LYS A 42 6.31 0.98 -8.89
N PHE A 43 6.33 1.32 -7.61
CA PHE A 43 5.16 1.28 -6.74
C PHE A 43 4.51 2.65 -6.70
N HIS A 44 3.22 2.71 -6.99
CA HIS A 44 2.42 3.93 -6.84
C HIS A 44 1.28 3.64 -5.87
N GLY A 45 1.21 4.42 -4.79
CA GLY A 45 0.19 4.24 -3.77
C GLY A 45 -1.17 4.76 -4.19
N ALA A 46 -2.20 3.99 -3.84
CA ALA A 46 -3.57 4.41 -3.64
C ALA A 46 -3.99 3.91 -2.26
N ALA A 47 -4.85 4.65 -1.56
CA ALA A 47 -5.32 4.20 -0.26
C ALA A 47 -6.78 4.58 -0.05
N ALA A 48 -7.47 3.71 0.66
CA ALA A 48 -8.87 3.85 1.01
C ALA A 48 -9.03 3.58 2.51
N TRP A 49 -9.80 4.43 3.17
CA TRP A 49 -10.17 4.22 4.56
C TRP A 49 -11.66 3.89 4.66
N ILE A 50 -11.98 2.68 5.13
CA ILE A 50 -13.35 2.22 5.35
C ILE A 50 -13.50 1.77 6.81
N ASP A 51 -14.30 2.52 7.57
CA ASP A 51 -14.55 2.30 9.00
C ASP A 51 -13.29 2.24 9.89
N LYS A 52 -12.86 1.06 10.33
CA LYS A 52 -11.66 0.84 11.16
C LYS A 52 -10.48 0.26 10.39
N PHE A 53 -10.65 0.02 9.10
CA PHE A 53 -9.65 -0.62 8.26
C PHE A 53 -9.08 0.37 7.27
N LEU A 54 -7.75 0.41 7.24
CA LEU A 54 -6.99 1.11 6.23
C LEU A 54 -6.63 0.09 5.14
N TYR A 55 -7.19 0.31 3.95
CA TYR A 55 -6.89 -0.44 2.74
C TYR A 55 -5.85 0.34 1.94
N ILE A 56 -4.66 -0.20 1.77
CA ILE A 56 -3.63 0.40 0.91
C ILE A 56 -3.48 -0.48 -0.31
N ILE A 57 -3.67 0.11 -1.49
CA ILE A 57 -3.57 -0.58 -2.78
C ILE A 57 -2.41 0.05 -3.52
N LEU A 58 -1.45 -0.75 -3.95
CA LEU A 58 -0.33 -0.28 -4.75
C LEU A 58 -0.52 -0.73 -6.18
N LYS A 59 -0.40 0.22 -7.10
CA LYS A 59 -0.14 -0.06 -8.50
C LYS A 59 1.34 -0.40 -8.65
N VAL A 60 1.62 -1.57 -9.20
CA VAL A 60 2.98 -2.03 -9.50
C VAL A 60 3.18 -1.97 -11.01
N GLU A 61 4.04 -1.07 -11.46
CA GLU A 61 4.41 -0.94 -12.87
C GLU A 61 5.76 -1.62 -13.11
N THR A 62 5.79 -2.55 -14.06
CA THR A 62 7.02 -3.22 -14.53
C THR A 62 7.13 -3.07 -16.06
N PRO A 63 8.28 -3.36 -16.68
CA PRO A 63 8.38 -3.40 -18.13
C PRO A 63 7.40 -4.36 -18.82
N ASN A 64 6.95 -5.39 -18.10
CA ASN A 64 6.09 -6.45 -18.63
C ASN A 64 4.60 -6.13 -18.46
N GLY A 65 4.24 -5.11 -17.69
CA GLY A 65 2.84 -4.79 -17.43
C GLY A 65 2.62 -4.10 -16.09
N THR A 66 1.34 -3.85 -15.82
CA THR A 66 0.85 -3.28 -14.56
C THR A 66 0.06 -4.35 -13.82
N ALA A 67 0.23 -4.41 -12.51
CA ALA A 67 -0.61 -5.20 -11.62
C ALA A 67 -0.99 -4.37 -10.38
N PHE A 68 -2.00 -4.82 -9.65
CA PHE A 68 -2.40 -4.19 -8.39
C PHE A 68 -2.27 -5.17 -7.23
N VAL A 69 -1.81 -4.64 -6.09
CA VAL A 69 -1.69 -5.37 -4.84
C VAL A 69 -2.34 -4.60 -3.71
N GLY A 70 -3.16 -5.28 -2.92
CA GLY A 70 -3.91 -4.70 -1.83
C GLY A 70 -3.45 -5.24 -0.48
N PHE A 71 -3.46 -4.36 0.52
CA PHE A 71 -3.15 -4.67 1.90
C PHE A 71 -4.23 -4.08 2.81
N GLU A 72 -4.54 -4.80 3.88
CA GLU A 72 -5.47 -4.35 4.90
C GLU A 72 -4.74 -4.25 6.24
N THR A 73 -4.93 -3.15 6.95
CA THR A 73 -4.46 -3.00 8.33
C THR A 73 -5.51 -2.37 9.21
N ILE A 74 -5.46 -2.68 10.51
CA ILE A 74 -6.31 -2.04 11.51
C ILE A 74 -5.78 -0.63 11.72
N PHE A 75 -6.63 0.36 11.43
CA PHE A 75 -6.28 1.75 11.66
C PHE A 75 -6.15 2.04 13.16
N GLN A 76 -4.97 2.51 13.55
CA GLN A 76 -4.64 2.96 14.90
C GLN A 76 -4.63 4.50 14.94
N PRO A 77 -5.74 5.15 15.33
CA PRO A 77 -5.89 6.61 15.23
C PRO A 77 -5.00 7.43 16.16
N ARG A 78 -4.35 6.79 17.15
CA ARG A 78 -3.47 7.47 18.11
C ARG A 78 -1.99 7.18 17.92
N GLY A 79 -1.67 6.27 17.00
CA GLY A 79 -0.35 5.63 16.97
C GLY A 79 -0.06 4.83 18.25
N THR A 80 0.91 3.92 18.14
CA THR A 80 1.51 3.22 19.28
C THR A 80 2.81 3.91 19.74
N PHE A 81 3.46 4.71 18.87
CA PHE A 81 4.78 5.30 19.08
C PHE A 81 4.75 6.83 18.94
N HIS A 82 4.50 7.57 20.02
CA HIS A 82 4.43 9.05 20.07
C HIS A 82 5.59 9.89 19.48
N LYS A 83 6.60 9.27 18.86
CA LYS A 83 7.72 9.90 18.15
C LYS A 83 7.52 10.00 16.63
N TYR A 84 6.65 9.20 16.03
CA TYR A 84 6.45 9.13 14.58
C TYR A 84 5.06 9.63 14.17
N SER A 85 4.82 9.83 12.87
CA SER A 85 3.48 10.20 12.40
C SER A 85 2.57 8.97 12.43
N VAL A 86 1.26 9.21 12.60
CA VAL A 86 0.26 8.13 12.67
C VAL A 86 0.28 7.28 11.40
N GLU A 87 0.53 7.89 10.24
CA GLU A 87 0.62 7.22 8.94
C GLU A 87 1.79 6.24 8.89
N TYR A 88 2.99 6.71 9.27
CA TYR A 88 4.19 5.90 9.26
C TYR A 88 4.04 4.69 10.18
N GLU A 89 3.45 4.87 11.36
CA GLU A 89 3.24 3.78 12.31
C GLU A 89 2.25 2.73 11.79
N ASN A 90 1.12 3.16 11.23
CA ASN A 90 0.13 2.23 10.67
C ASN A 90 0.70 1.43 9.49
N VAL A 91 1.51 2.08 8.65
CA VAL A 91 2.21 1.44 7.53
C VAL A 91 3.30 0.48 8.03
N HIS A 92 4.07 0.88 9.03
CA HIS A 92 5.13 0.03 9.57
C HIS A 92 4.56 -1.19 10.31
N ASP A 93 3.43 -1.04 11.01
CA ASP A 93 2.71 -2.16 11.59
C ASP A 93 2.22 -3.11 10.48
N LEU A 94 1.57 -2.58 9.43
CA LEU A 94 1.17 -3.36 8.26
C LEU A 94 2.36 -4.13 7.65
N TRP A 95 3.50 -3.46 7.47
CA TRP A 95 4.71 -4.06 6.93
C TRP A 95 5.26 -5.18 7.81
N ALA A 96 5.37 -4.94 9.12
CA ALA A 96 5.94 -5.88 10.08
C ALA A 96 5.15 -7.20 10.20
N TYR A 97 3.83 -7.15 9.99
CA TYR A 97 2.98 -8.33 10.10
C TYR A 97 2.84 -9.09 8.78
N ASP A 98 2.79 -8.41 7.63
CA ASP A 98 2.25 -9.01 6.41
C ASP A 98 3.03 -8.73 5.11
N ILE A 99 4.08 -7.90 5.13
CA ILE A 99 4.80 -7.45 3.91
C ILE A 99 6.34 -7.60 4.02
N ALA A 100 6.81 -8.65 4.68
CA ALA A 100 8.25 -8.93 4.74
C ALA A 100 8.73 -9.80 3.55
N GLY A 101 9.41 -9.18 2.57
CA GLY A 101 10.33 -9.78 1.59
C GLY A 101 9.76 -10.59 0.41
N GLU A 102 10.57 -10.68 -0.67
CA GLU A 102 10.64 -11.42 -1.97
C GLU A 102 9.37 -12.00 -2.64
N SER A 103 8.37 -12.37 -1.85
CA SER A 103 7.13 -13.03 -2.26
C SER A 103 6.13 -12.13 -2.98
N LEU A 104 6.21 -10.81 -2.81
CA LEU A 104 5.21 -9.86 -3.32
C LEU A 104 5.04 -9.97 -4.84
N LEU A 105 6.12 -9.73 -5.59
CA LEU A 105 6.06 -9.65 -7.06
C LEU A 105 5.79 -11.01 -7.73
N LYS A 106 6.05 -12.13 -7.06
CA LYS A 106 5.80 -13.47 -7.63
C LYS A 106 4.32 -13.82 -7.66
N ASN A 107 3.51 -13.17 -6.82
CA ASN A 107 2.09 -13.45 -6.68
C ASN A 107 1.21 -12.43 -7.42
N LEU A 108 1.81 -11.45 -8.08
CA LEU A 108 1.06 -10.45 -8.85
C LEU A 108 0.59 -11.02 -10.18
N ASP A 109 -0.64 -10.67 -10.52
CA ASP A 109 -1.27 -11.03 -11.79
C ASP A 109 -1.05 -9.88 -12.77
N PHE A 110 -0.15 -10.08 -13.73
CA PHE A 110 0.12 -9.11 -14.80
C PHE A 110 -0.73 -9.36 -16.05
N ASP A 111 -1.45 -10.48 -16.10
CA ASP A 111 -2.34 -10.83 -17.22
C ASP A 111 -3.72 -10.18 -17.06
N ASP A 112 -4.15 -9.94 -15.81
CA ASP A 112 -5.35 -9.19 -15.47
C ASP A 112 -5.00 -7.87 -14.75
N PRO A 113 -4.84 -6.76 -15.49
CA PRO A 113 -4.40 -5.48 -14.93
C PRO A 113 -5.49 -4.77 -14.13
N ASP A 114 -6.75 -5.24 -14.11
CA ASP A 114 -7.80 -4.65 -13.27
C ASP A 114 -7.90 -5.37 -11.92
N ARG A 115 -7.39 -6.60 -11.81
CA ARG A 115 -7.47 -7.41 -10.61
C ARG A 115 -6.54 -6.93 -9.50
N ILE A 116 -7.06 -6.86 -8.28
CA ILE A 116 -6.27 -6.61 -7.08
C ILE A 116 -5.92 -7.93 -6.38
N ILE A 117 -4.63 -8.18 -6.21
CA ILE A 117 -4.15 -9.30 -5.40
C ILE A 117 -4.03 -8.86 -3.95
N TRP A 118 -4.85 -9.43 -3.07
CA TRP A 118 -4.85 -9.08 -1.65
C TRP A 118 -3.94 -9.98 -0.82
N PHE A 119 -3.03 -9.38 -0.06
CA PHE A 119 -2.20 -10.08 0.92
C PHE A 119 -2.89 -10.04 2.28
N LYS A 120 -3.56 -11.16 2.61
CA LYS A 120 -4.38 -11.42 3.82
C LYS A 120 -5.38 -10.31 4.15
N THR A 121 -6.65 -10.60 3.92
CA THR A 121 -7.75 -9.76 4.39
C THR A 121 -8.55 -10.49 5.47
N ASP A 122 -9.02 -9.75 6.47
CA ASP A 122 -10.12 -10.20 7.32
C ASP A 122 -11.39 -10.20 6.45
N SER A 123 -11.71 -11.37 5.91
CA SER A 123 -12.85 -11.66 5.01
C SER A 123 -14.24 -11.20 5.50
N LYS A 124 -14.33 -10.64 6.71
CA LYS A 124 -15.57 -10.14 7.31
C LYS A 124 -16.00 -8.77 6.79
N HIS A 125 -15.11 -8.05 6.10
CA HIS A 125 -15.38 -6.72 5.58
C HIS A 125 -15.34 -6.68 4.05
N PHE A 126 -15.98 -5.66 3.47
CA PHE A 126 -15.97 -5.47 2.03
C PHE A 126 -14.56 -5.07 1.59
N VAL A 127 -14.01 -5.84 0.66
CA VAL A 127 -12.69 -5.63 0.07
C VAL A 127 -12.89 -5.50 -1.45
N PRO A 128 -12.50 -4.37 -2.08
CA PRO A 128 -12.66 -4.20 -3.52
C PRO A 128 -11.81 -5.23 -4.26
N SER A 129 -12.41 -5.92 -5.22
CA SER A 129 -11.77 -7.02 -5.95
C SER A 129 -10.99 -6.54 -7.17
N THR A 130 -11.40 -5.41 -7.73
CA THR A 130 -10.83 -4.79 -8.92
C THR A 130 -10.47 -3.33 -8.68
N TRP A 131 -9.60 -2.78 -9.52
CA TRP A 131 -9.30 -1.35 -9.53
C TRP A 131 -10.53 -0.53 -9.91
N SER A 132 -11.37 -1.04 -10.83
CA SER A 132 -12.69 -0.48 -11.13
C SER A 132 -13.58 -0.34 -9.89
N ASP A 133 -13.64 -1.36 -9.01
CA ASP A 133 -14.40 -1.28 -7.75
C ASP A 133 -13.90 -0.12 -6.87
N VAL A 134 -12.59 0.11 -6.84
CA VAL A 134 -11.96 1.18 -6.04
C VAL A 134 -12.35 2.55 -6.57
N LEU A 135 -12.34 2.73 -7.89
CA LEU A 135 -12.76 3.96 -8.55
C LEU A 135 -14.24 4.26 -8.30
N ASP A 136 -15.10 3.26 -8.39
CA ASP A 136 -16.54 3.41 -8.11
C ASP A 136 -16.79 3.84 -6.65
N LEU A 137 -16.01 3.31 -5.71
CA LEU A 137 -16.08 3.72 -4.31
C LEU A 137 -15.58 5.15 -4.09
N GLU A 138 -14.53 5.59 -4.79
CA GLU A 138 -14.04 6.97 -4.70
C GLU A 138 -15.13 7.96 -5.11
N HIS A 139 -15.82 7.68 -6.21
CA HIS A 139 -16.94 8.51 -6.66
C HIS A 139 -18.08 8.55 -5.64
N ALA A 140 -18.25 7.50 -4.85
CA ALA A 140 -19.29 7.38 -3.83
C ALA A 140 -18.87 7.90 -2.44
N SER A 141 -17.59 8.14 -2.17
CA SER A 141 -17.05 8.34 -0.82
C SER A 141 -16.00 9.45 -0.74
N THR A 142 -16.12 10.32 0.28
CA THR A 142 -15.12 11.37 0.55
C THR A 142 -13.86 10.85 1.27
N ARG A 143 -13.69 9.54 1.45
CA ARG A 143 -12.66 8.92 2.30
C ARG A 143 -11.66 8.05 1.53
N ILE A 144 -11.64 8.18 0.22
CA ILE A 144 -10.73 7.45 -0.66
C ILE A 144 -9.83 8.48 -1.33
N TRP A 145 -8.53 8.20 -1.35
CA TRP A 145 -7.56 8.95 -2.11
C TRP A 145 -6.99 8.05 -3.18
N ILE A 146 -7.27 8.39 -4.43
CA ILE A 146 -6.65 7.80 -5.60
C ILE A 146 -5.71 8.85 -6.16
N ARG A 147 -4.47 8.40 -6.42
CA ARG A 147 -3.33 9.11 -7.00
C ARG A 147 -3.66 10.36 -7.86
N ASP A 148 -2.85 11.41 -7.72
CA ASP A 148 -2.72 12.53 -8.69
C ASP A 148 -1.81 12.17 -9.89
#